data_AF-A0A2T1F5J1-F1
#
_entry.id   AF-A0A2T1F5J1-F1
#
_cell.length_a   1.000
_cell.length_b   1.000
_cell.length_c   1.000
_cell.angle_alpha   90.00
_cell.angle_beta   90.00
_cell.angle_gamma   90.00
#
_symmetry.space_group_name_H-M   'P 1'
#
loop_
_entity.id
_entity.type
_entity.pdbx_description
1 polymer ?
#
loop_
_entity_poly.entity_id
_entity_poly.type
_entity_poly.pdbx_seq_one_letter_code
_entity_poly.pdbx_strand_id
1 'polypeptide(L)'
;MIESSLKPSKTLALRFVLVVSFVLQIFAAVGLTGYLSLRNRQNAVNDVAKQLRNEITLRVDQNLQTYLKAPQQANQINQDAIHSGWLKTVSLKDWQQQLLHQTQVFDSIDSIGILNEQREFITLSRYEGDRPTLFIADRSTNFEFSTYSLNEQGDRTALLKRTEIFYSKLRTTSI
;
A
#
# COMPACT_ATOMS: atom_id res chain seq x y z
N MET A 1 57.95 18.88 79.11
CA MET A 1 56.67 18.40 78.56
C MET A 1 56.02 19.60 77.86
N ILE A 2 56.12 19.67 76.53
CA ILE A 2 55.63 20.82 75.73
C ILE A 2 54.43 20.31 74.93
N GLU A 3 53.23 20.79 75.24
CA GLU A 3 52.06 20.61 74.39
C GLU A 3 52.04 21.68 73.30
N SER A 4 52.18 21.26 72.04
CA SER A 4 51.99 22.12 70.88
C SER A 4 50.51 22.10 70.46
N SER A 5 49.80 23.18 70.79
CA SER A 5 48.46 23.44 70.25
C SER A 5 48.57 23.97 68.81
N LEU A 6 48.30 23.09 67.84
CA LEU A 6 48.19 23.45 66.42
C LEU A 6 46.84 24.14 66.14
N LYS A 7 46.85 25.45 65.93
CA LYS A 7 45.68 26.20 65.44
C LYS A 7 45.46 25.93 63.94
N PRO A 8 44.25 25.58 63.50
CA PRO A 8 43.98 25.33 62.08
C PRO A 8 43.99 26.63 61.27
N SER A 9 44.65 26.57 60.11
CA SER A 9 44.83 27.67 59.16
C SER A 9 43.50 28.11 58.51
N LYS A 10 43.07 29.35 58.76
CA LYS A 10 41.82 29.95 58.22
C LYS A 10 41.81 30.16 56.70
N THR A 11 42.98 30.22 56.05
CA THR A 11 43.09 30.47 54.59
C THR A 11 42.72 29.26 53.74
N LEU A 12 42.93 28.04 54.25
CA LEU A 12 42.54 26.81 53.56
C LEU A 12 41.02 26.64 53.51
N ALA A 13 40.32 27.06 54.58
CA ALA A 13 38.87 26.98 54.69
C ALA A 13 38.14 27.91 53.70
N LEU A 14 38.62 29.15 53.51
CA LEU A 14 37.97 30.11 52.61
C LEU A 14 38.06 29.71 51.13
N ARG A 15 39.22 29.21 50.70
CA ARG A 15 39.43 28.73 49.33
C ARG A 15 38.55 27.53 49.03
N PHE A 16 38.37 26.63 50.00
CA PHE A 16 37.51 25.45 49.84
C PHE A 16 36.03 25.83 49.71
N VAL A 17 35.53 26.74 50.54
CA VAL A 17 34.13 27.23 50.48
C VAL A 17 33.83 27.87 49.13
N LEU A 18 34.73 28.73 48.64
CA LEU A 18 34.56 29.38 47.34
C LEU A 18 34.53 28.37 46.19
N VAL A 19 35.50 27.44 46.15
CA VAL A 19 35.57 26.42 45.10
C VAL A 19 34.32 25.54 45.10
N VAL A 20 33.90 25.05 46.27
CA VAL A 20 32.70 24.21 46.38
C VAL A 20 31.44 24.95 45.91
N SER A 21 31.28 26.23 46.29
CA SER A 21 30.13 27.04 45.87
C SER A 21 30.06 27.19 44.35
N PHE A 22 31.20 27.48 43.69
CA PHE A 22 31.24 27.62 42.23
C PHE A 22 30.98 26.31 41.50
N VAL A 23 31.60 25.22 41.98
CA VAL A 23 31.42 23.89 41.38
C VAL A 23 29.97 23.45 41.50
N LEU A 24 29.33 23.65 42.66
CA LEU A 24 27.91 23.33 42.86
C LEU A 24 27.01 24.10 41.88
N GLN A 25 27.26 25.39 41.69
CA GLN A 25 26.51 26.21 40.74
C GLN A 25 26.69 25.74 39.29
N ILE A 26 27.89 25.35 38.89
CA ILE A 26 28.16 24.81 37.54
C ILE A 26 27.40 23.48 37.36
N PHE A 27 27.49 22.56 38.31
CA PHE A 27 26.75 21.30 38.25
C PHE A 27 25.23 21.51 38.19
N ALA A 28 24.71 22.44 38.97
CA ALA A 28 23.28 22.78 38.94
C ALA A 28 22.88 23.34 37.56
N ALA A 29 23.64 24.29 37.02
CA ALA A 29 23.35 24.89 35.72
C ALA A 29 23.46 23.88 34.57
N VAL A 30 24.54 23.09 34.52
CA VAL A 30 24.76 22.06 33.49
C VAL A 30 23.75 20.91 33.62
N GLY A 31 23.46 20.47 34.85
CA GLY A 31 22.45 19.44 35.09
C GLY A 31 21.05 19.88 34.66
N LEU A 32 20.65 21.11 35.00
CA LEU A 32 19.36 21.66 34.62
C LEU A 32 19.24 21.84 33.10
N THR A 33 20.25 22.45 32.46
CA THR A 33 20.27 22.62 31.01
C THR A 33 20.33 21.29 30.26
N GLY A 34 21.07 20.31 30.80
CA GLY A 34 21.11 18.94 30.27
C GLY A 34 19.75 18.25 30.35
N TYR A 35 19.07 18.35 31.50
CA TYR A 35 17.72 17.82 31.70
C TYR A 35 16.70 18.47 30.75
N LEU A 36 16.69 19.81 30.68
CA LEU A 36 15.80 20.56 29.78
C LEU A 36 16.10 20.24 28.31
N SER A 37 17.37 20.13 27.92
CA SER A 37 17.78 19.71 26.57
C SER A 37 17.28 18.32 26.22
N LEU A 38 17.41 17.35 27.15
CA LEU A 38 16.95 15.98 26.91
C LEU A 38 15.42 15.93 26.78
N ARG A 39 14.69 16.61 27.66
CA ARG A 39 13.22 16.69 27.61
C ARG A 39 12.73 17.35 26.31
N ASN A 40 13.35 18.45 25.90
CA ASN A 40 12.98 19.15 24.67
C ASN A 40 13.29 18.29 23.43
N ARG A 41 14.42 17.57 23.42
CA ARG A 41 14.76 16.63 22.34
C ARG A 41 13.75 15.49 22.23
N GLN A 42 13.37 14.88 23.34
CA GLN A 42 12.37 13.80 23.34
C GLN A 42 11.04 14.26 22.75
N ASN A 43 10.57 15.45 23.14
CA ASN A 43 9.35 16.02 22.58
C ASN A 43 9.47 16.28 21.08
N ALA A 44 10.53 16.96 20.64
CA ALA A 44 10.73 17.30 19.23
C ALA A 44 10.83 16.04 18.35
N VAL A 45 11.58 15.03 18.78
CA VAL A 45 11.70 13.76 18.05
C VAL A 45 10.37 13.03 18.01
N ASN A 46 9.64 12.96 19.11
CA ASN A 46 8.35 12.29 19.17
C ASN A 46 7.29 12.98 18.30
N ASP A 47 7.28 14.32 18.28
CA ASP A 47 6.37 15.10 17.44
C ASP A 47 6.64 14.88 15.95
N VAL A 48 7.91 14.93 15.54
CA VAL A 48 8.29 14.66 14.14
C VAL A 48 7.99 13.21 13.75
N ALA A 49 8.29 12.23 14.61
CA ALA A 49 7.97 10.84 14.37
C ALA A 49 6.45 10.61 14.23
N LYS A 50 5.64 11.29 15.06
CA LYS A 50 4.18 11.24 14.98
C LYS A 50 3.66 11.88 13.69
N GLN A 51 4.19 13.04 13.29
CA GLN A 51 3.83 13.71 12.04
C GLN A 51 4.17 12.83 10.83
N LEU A 52 5.39 12.28 10.77
CA LEU A 52 5.82 11.40 9.70
C LEU A 52 4.93 10.15 9.59
N ARG A 53 4.63 9.50 10.71
CA ARG A 53 3.73 8.33 10.72
C ARG A 53 2.35 8.70 10.16
N ASN A 54 1.80 9.83 10.58
CA ASN A 54 0.49 10.28 10.09
C ASN A 54 0.53 10.60 8.58
N GLU A 55 1.58 11.25 8.10
CA GLU A 55 1.75 11.53 6.66
C GLU A 55 1.83 10.24 5.84
N ILE A 56 2.59 9.25 6.32
CA ILE A 56 2.67 7.93 5.68
C ILE A 56 1.29 7.28 5.63
N THR A 57 0.56 7.25 6.74
CA THR A 57 -0.80 6.68 6.78
C THR A 57 -1.74 7.40 5.80
N LEU A 58 -1.72 8.73 5.79
CA LEU A 58 -2.55 9.53 4.87
C LEU A 58 -2.19 9.26 3.41
N ARG A 59 -0.90 9.17 3.08
CA ARG A 59 -0.46 8.88 1.71
C ARG A 59 -0.83 7.47 1.28
N VAL A 60 -0.73 6.48 2.17
CA VAL A 60 -1.21 5.11 1.91
C VAL A 60 -2.70 5.11 1.62
N ASP A 61 -3.50 5.78 2.44
CA ASP A 61 -4.95 5.88 2.24
C ASP A 61 -5.30 6.57 0.91
N GLN A 62 -4.66 7.70 0.61
CA GLN A 62 -4.86 8.41 -0.67
C GLN A 62 -4.49 7.55 -1.88
N ASN A 63 -3.38 6.81 -1.81
CA ASN A 63 -2.97 5.91 -2.88
C ASN A 63 -3.96 4.76 -3.06
N LEU A 64 -4.46 4.17 -1.97
CA LEU A 64 -5.47 3.11 -2.02
C LEU A 64 -6.78 3.64 -2.63
N GLN A 65 -7.26 4.80 -2.19
CA GLN A 65 -8.46 5.43 -2.74
C GLN A 65 -8.31 5.70 -4.23
N THR A 66 -7.15 6.20 -4.65
CA THR A 66 -6.86 6.47 -6.07
C THR A 66 -6.83 5.18 -6.89
N TYR A 67 -6.15 4.15 -6.40
CA TYR A 67 -6.02 2.86 -7.10
C TYR A 67 -7.36 2.11 -7.20
N LEU A 68 -8.20 2.17 -6.16
CA LEU A 68 -9.47 1.45 -6.11
C LEU A 68 -10.63 2.18 -6.80
N LYS A 69 -10.48 3.48 -7.11
CA LYS A 69 -11.54 4.27 -7.72
C LYS A 69 -11.98 3.73 -9.07
N ALA A 70 -11.04 3.43 -9.96
CA ALA A 70 -11.36 2.95 -11.31
C ALA A 70 -12.04 1.56 -11.32
N PRO A 71 -11.54 0.53 -10.62
CA PRO A 71 -12.24 -0.76 -10.51
C PRO A 71 -13.65 -0.63 -9.91
N GLN A 72 -13.84 0.23 -8.90
CA GLN A 72 -15.16 0.47 -8.32
C GLN A 72 -16.12 1.11 -9.32
N GLN A 73 -15.66 2.10 -10.07
CA GLN A 73 -16.46 2.75 -11.13
C GLN A 73 -16.82 1.78 -12.25
N ALA A 74 -15.86 0.96 -12.71
CA ALA A 74 -16.12 -0.05 -13.73
C ALA A 74 -17.18 -1.07 -13.28
N ASN A 75 -17.12 -1.51 -12.01
CA ASN A 75 -18.12 -2.40 -11.44
C ASN A 75 -19.51 -1.75 -11.32
N GLN A 76 -19.58 -0.47 -10.93
CA GLN A 76 -20.85 0.27 -10.89
C GLN A 76 -21.47 0.40 -12.29
N ILE A 77 -20.68 0.78 -13.29
CA ILE A 77 -21.12 0.84 -14.69
C ILE A 77 -21.65 -0.52 -15.16
N ASN A 78 -20.95 -1.60 -14.82
CA ASN A 78 -21.38 -2.95 -15.18
C ASN A 78 -22.68 -3.35 -14.47
N GLN A 79 -22.83 -3.02 -13.19
CA GLN A 79 -24.05 -3.26 -12.42
C GLN A 79 -25.25 -2.50 -13.01
N ASP A 80 -25.07 -1.22 -13.36
CA ASP A 80 -26.11 -0.38 -13.95
C ASP A 80 -26.50 -0.87 -15.36
N ALA A 81 -25.52 -1.31 -16.15
CA ALA A 81 -25.75 -1.89 -17.46
C ALA A 81 -26.51 -3.22 -17.38
N ILE A 82 -26.26 -4.05 -16.35
CA ILE A 82 -27.04 -5.25 -16.08
C ILE A 82 -28.46 -4.88 -15.64
N HIS A 83 -28.61 -3.93 -14.71
CA HIS A 83 -29.91 -3.54 -14.16
C HIS A 83 -30.83 -2.92 -15.22
N SER A 84 -30.25 -2.13 -16.13
CA SER A 84 -30.97 -1.54 -17.27
C SER A 84 -31.26 -2.52 -18.41
N GLY A 85 -30.73 -3.75 -18.34
CA GLY A 85 -30.91 -4.79 -19.36
C GLY A 85 -30.04 -4.61 -20.61
N TRP A 86 -29.12 -3.63 -20.61
CA TRP A 86 -28.17 -3.39 -21.69
C TRP A 86 -27.15 -4.53 -21.81
N LEU A 87 -26.68 -5.04 -20.67
CA LEU A 87 -25.83 -6.23 -20.61
C LEU A 87 -26.60 -7.38 -19.99
N LYS A 88 -26.57 -8.54 -20.67
CA LYS A 88 -27.16 -9.78 -20.15
C LYS A 88 -26.08 -10.60 -19.48
N THR A 89 -26.41 -11.25 -18.37
CA THR A 89 -25.50 -12.19 -17.69
C THR A 89 -25.62 -13.61 -18.23
N VAL A 90 -26.76 -13.96 -18.83
CA VAL A 90 -27.03 -15.31 -19.38
C VAL A 90 -26.18 -15.65 -20.61
N SER A 91 -25.80 -14.62 -21.39
CA SER A 91 -24.91 -14.77 -22.54
C SER A 91 -23.92 -13.62 -22.53
N LEU A 92 -22.63 -13.94 -22.62
CA LEU A 92 -21.55 -12.96 -22.51
C LEU A 92 -21.14 -12.31 -23.85
N LYS A 93 -21.96 -12.45 -24.90
CA LYS A 93 -21.62 -11.99 -26.26
C LYS A 93 -21.32 -10.48 -26.32
N ASP A 94 -22.11 -9.67 -25.61
CA ASP A 94 -21.99 -8.21 -25.63
C ASP A 94 -20.92 -7.68 -24.66
N TRP A 95 -20.40 -8.55 -23.78
CA TRP A 95 -19.40 -8.16 -22.78
C TRP A 95 -18.03 -7.88 -23.38
N GLN A 96 -17.64 -8.54 -24.47
CA GLN A 96 -16.29 -8.35 -25.05
C GLN A 96 -16.03 -6.88 -25.39
N GLN A 97 -16.97 -6.22 -26.07
CA GLN A 97 -16.84 -4.83 -26.49
C GLN A 97 -16.85 -3.88 -25.29
N GLN A 98 -17.72 -4.13 -24.32
CA GLN A 98 -17.77 -3.35 -23.07
C GLN A 98 -16.45 -3.44 -22.30
N LEU A 99 -15.94 -4.65 -22.08
CA LEU A 99 -14.71 -4.90 -21.35
C LEU A 99 -13.51 -4.28 -22.10
N LEU A 100 -13.51 -4.33 -23.44
CA LEU A 100 -12.44 -3.76 -24.25
C LEU A 100 -12.40 -2.24 -24.08
N HIS A 101 -13.56 -1.59 -24.19
CA HIS A 101 -13.68 -0.16 -23.94
C HIS A 101 -13.21 0.20 -22.52
N GLN A 102 -13.59 -0.58 -21.51
CA GLN A 102 -13.16 -0.35 -20.12
C GLN A 102 -11.64 -0.48 -19.95
N THR A 103 -11.00 -1.46 -20.60
CA THR A 103 -9.53 -1.57 -20.58
C THR A 103 -8.81 -0.43 -21.30
N GLN A 104 -9.46 0.25 -22.25
CA GLN A 104 -8.92 1.41 -22.96
C GLN A 104 -9.13 2.72 -22.21
N VAL A 105 -10.24 2.85 -21.46
CA VAL A 105 -10.57 4.07 -20.69
C VAL A 105 -9.90 4.08 -19.33
N PHE A 106 -9.77 2.92 -18.68
CA PHE A 106 -9.17 2.80 -17.35
C PHE A 106 -7.74 2.28 -17.42
N ASP A 107 -6.80 3.20 -17.59
CA ASP A 107 -5.36 2.88 -17.63
C ASP A 107 -4.84 2.12 -16.41
N SER A 108 -5.50 2.25 -15.25
CA SER A 108 -5.13 1.56 -14.01
C SER A 108 -5.72 0.15 -13.86
N ILE A 109 -6.55 -0.32 -14.80
CA ILE A 109 -7.14 -1.66 -14.77
C ILE A 109 -6.35 -2.58 -15.70
N ASP A 110 -5.55 -3.47 -15.10
CA ASP A 110 -4.76 -4.45 -15.85
C ASP A 110 -5.62 -5.54 -16.45
N SER A 111 -6.73 -5.90 -15.80
CA SER A 111 -7.63 -6.96 -16.25
C SER A 111 -9.05 -6.74 -15.74
N ILE A 112 -10.03 -7.08 -16.57
CA ILE A 112 -11.45 -7.01 -16.24
C ILE A 112 -12.20 -8.14 -16.93
N GLY A 113 -13.16 -8.75 -16.23
CA GLY A 113 -13.88 -9.90 -16.76
C GLY A 113 -15.11 -10.28 -15.97
N ILE A 114 -15.87 -11.22 -16.54
CA ILE A 114 -17.09 -11.76 -15.96
C ILE A 114 -17.15 -13.27 -16.20
N LEU A 115 -17.72 -13.96 -15.20
CA LEU A 115 -18.13 -15.35 -15.26
C LEU A 115 -19.64 -15.42 -15.03
N ASN A 116 -20.36 -16.24 -15.77
CA ASN A 116 -21.79 -16.47 -15.55
C ASN A 116 -22.12 -17.90 -15.09
N GLU A 117 -23.39 -18.11 -14.74
CA GLU A 117 -23.95 -19.40 -14.32
C GLU A 117 -23.88 -20.47 -15.42
N GLN A 118 -23.77 -20.06 -16.69
CA GLN A 118 -23.59 -20.95 -17.83
C GLN A 118 -22.14 -21.44 -17.98
N ARG A 119 -21.25 -21.07 -17.04
CA ARG A 119 -19.81 -21.34 -17.07
C ARG A 119 -19.09 -20.65 -18.23
N GLU A 120 -19.72 -19.67 -18.85
CA GLU A 120 -19.06 -18.79 -19.79
C GLU A 120 -18.20 -17.80 -19.01
N PHE A 121 -16.98 -17.60 -19.49
CA PHE A 121 -15.99 -16.74 -18.90
C PHE A 121 -15.39 -15.87 -19.99
N ILE A 122 -15.29 -14.57 -19.73
CA ILE A 122 -14.59 -13.63 -20.58
C ILE A 122 -13.82 -12.63 -19.73
N THR A 123 -12.55 -12.45 -20.05
CA THR A 123 -11.67 -11.46 -19.44
C THR A 123 -10.83 -10.79 -20.52
N LEU A 124 -10.61 -9.50 -20.38
CA LEU A 124 -9.61 -8.76 -21.14
C LEU A 124 -8.49 -8.31 -20.21
N SER A 125 -7.26 -8.42 -20.70
CA SER A 125 -6.06 -8.16 -19.93
C SER A 125 -4.96 -7.49 -20.74
N ARG A 126 -4.16 -6.63 -20.11
CA ARG A 126 -2.91 -6.06 -20.64
C ARG A 126 -1.65 -6.77 -20.12
N TYR A 127 -1.76 -8.06 -19.78
CA TYR A 127 -0.69 -8.80 -19.09
C TYR A 127 0.57 -9.06 -19.95
N GLU A 128 0.46 -9.19 -21.27
CA GLU A 128 1.59 -9.45 -22.18
C GLU A 128 1.83 -8.27 -23.15
N GLY A 129 2.26 -7.12 -22.60
CA GLY A 129 2.58 -5.89 -23.34
C GLY A 129 1.42 -4.91 -23.46
N ASP A 130 1.57 -3.86 -24.28
CA ASP A 130 0.55 -2.80 -24.45
C ASP A 130 -0.70 -3.24 -25.24
N ARG A 131 -0.79 -4.51 -25.65
CA ARG A 131 -1.92 -5.00 -26.46
C ARG A 131 -2.91 -5.78 -25.60
N PRO A 132 -4.21 -5.50 -25.71
CA PRO A 132 -5.23 -6.25 -24.99
C PRO A 132 -5.27 -7.72 -25.47
N THR A 133 -5.36 -8.63 -24.52
CA THR A 133 -5.50 -10.07 -24.71
C THR A 133 -6.85 -10.52 -24.18
N LEU A 134 -7.51 -11.37 -24.96
CA LEU A 134 -8.80 -11.96 -24.64
C LEU A 134 -8.62 -13.34 -24.04
N PHE A 135 -9.02 -13.52 -22.79
CA PHE A 135 -9.09 -14.81 -22.15
C PHE A 135 -10.54 -15.26 -22.05
N ILE A 136 -10.89 -16.34 -22.74
CA ILE A 136 -12.28 -16.78 -22.90
C ILE A 136 -12.43 -18.29 -22.71
N ALA A 137 -13.52 -18.69 -22.07
CA ALA A 137 -14.02 -20.07 -22.06
C ALA A 137 -15.53 -20.03 -22.24
N ASP A 138 -16.02 -20.50 -23.39
CA ASP A 138 -17.45 -20.50 -23.72
C ASP A 138 -17.79 -21.68 -24.64
N ARG A 139 -19.01 -21.70 -25.19
CA ARG A 139 -19.40 -22.76 -26.14
C ARG A 139 -18.53 -22.81 -27.40
N SER A 140 -18.00 -21.66 -27.85
CA SER A 140 -17.14 -21.59 -29.04
C SER A 140 -15.77 -22.22 -28.81
N THR A 141 -15.31 -22.25 -27.55
CA THR A 141 -14.04 -22.89 -27.16
C THR A 141 -14.23 -24.27 -26.53
N ASN A 142 -15.44 -24.85 -26.60
CA ASN A 142 -15.79 -26.09 -25.88
C ASN A 142 -15.48 -26.00 -24.37
N PHE A 143 -15.66 -24.81 -23.77
CA PHE A 143 -15.33 -24.51 -22.38
C PHE A 143 -13.86 -24.71 -21.99
N GLU A 144 -12.95 -24.81 -22.98
CA GLU A 144 -11.52 -24.75 -22.76
C GLU A 144 -11.06 -23.30 -22.67
N PHE A 145 -10.16 -23.02 -21.74
CA PHE A 145 -9.58 -21.70 -21.57
C PHE A 145 -8.64 -21.39 -22.73
N SER A 146 -9.01 -20.40 -23.54
CA SER A 146 -8.26 -19.96 -24.71
C SER A 146 -7.88 -18.49 -24.56
N THR A 147 -6.63 -18.16 -24.85
CA THR A 147 -6.11 -16.80 -24.86
C THR A 147 -5.84 -16.36 -26.29
N TYR A 148 -6.44 -15.25 -26.71
CA TYR A 148 -6.28 -14.67 -28.03
C TYR A 148 -5.65 -13.27 -27.93
N SER A 149 -4.78 -12.94 -28.89
CA SER A 149 -4.39 -11.55 -29.12
C SER A 149 -5.50 -10.81 -29.87
N LEU A 150 -5.66 -9.51 -29.60
CA LEU A 150 -6.63 -8.66 -30.27
C LEU A 150 -5.95 -7.60 -31.15
N ASN A 151 -6.64 -7.16 -32.21
CA ASN A 151 -6.32 -5.91 -32.91
C ASN A 151 -6.94 -4.71 -32.17
N GLU A 152 -6.74 -3.48 -32.68
CA GLU A 152 -7.29 -2.26 -32.08
C GLU A 152 -8.83 -2.21 -32.07
N GLN A 153 -9.48 -2.92 -32.99
CA GLN A 153 -10.94 -3.04 -33.10
C GLN A 153 -11.52 -4.13 -32.17
N GLY A 154 -10.67 -4.92 -31.50
CA GLY A 154 -11.10 -6.01 -30.64
C GLY A 154 -11.32 -7.35 -31.33
N ASP A 155 -10.94 -7.49 -32.59
CA ASP A 155 -11.02 -8.75 -33.31
C ASP A 155 -9.85 -9.67 -32.95
N ARG A 156 -10.15 -10.96 -32.86
CA ARG A 156 -9.18 -12.01 -32.55
C ARG A 156 -8.20 -12.15 -33.71
N THR A 157 -6.90 -12.04 -33.44
CA THR A 157 -5.84 -12.12 -34.46
C THR A 157 -5.09 -13.45 -34.42
N ALA A 158 -4.67 -13.90 -33.23
CA ALA A 158 -3.95 -15.15 -33.05
C ALA A 158 -4.36 -15.84 -31.74
N LEU A 159 -4.38 -17.18 -31.75
CA LEU A 159 -4.47 -17.97 -30.52
C LEU A 159 -3.07 -18.04 -29.90
N LEU A 160 -2.92 -17.43 -28.71
CA LEU A 160 -1.65 -17.41 -27.98
C LEU A 160 -1.47 -18.66 -27.13
N LYS A 161 -2.54 -19.10 -26.46
CA LYS A 161 -2.49 -20.22 -25.52
C LYS A 161 -3.85 -20.91 -25.42
N ARG A 162 -3.81 -22.23 -25.23
CA ARG A 162 -4.95 -23.05 -24.85
C ARG A 162 -4.56 -23.90 -23.64
N THR A 163 -5.38 -23.90 -22.60
CA THR A 163 -5.13 -24.65 -21.37
C THR A 163 -6.40 -25.36 -20.92
N GLU A 164 -6.26 -26.63 -20.56
CA GLU A 164 -7.23 -27.31 -19.70
C GLU A 164 -7.01 -26.84 -18.25
N ILE A 165 -7.85 -25.91 -17.80
CA ILE A 165 -8.18 -25.60 -16.40
C ILE A 165 -6.97 -25.34 -15.44
N PHE A 166 -6.76 -24.07 -15.06
CA PHE A 166 -5.84 -23.68 -13.97
C PHE A 166 -6.25 -24.21 -12.58
N TYR A 167 -7.51 -24.65 -12.40
CA TYR A 167 -8.06 -25.16 -11.14
C TYR A 167 -7.73 -26.62 -10.79
N SER A 168 -7.03 -27.39 -11.64
CA SER A 168 -6.70 -28.79 -11.31
C SER A 168 -5.71 -28.93 -10.14
N LYS A 169 -5.01 -27.85 -9.74
CA LYS A 169 -4.04 -27.84 -8.63
C LYS A 169 -4.61 -27.46 -7.26
N LEU A 170 -5.86 -27.00 -7.16
CA LEU A 170 -6.44 -26.53 -5.88
C LEU A 170 -7.39 -27.55 -5.20
N ARG A 171 -7.50 -28.77 -5.73
CA ARG A 171 -8.32 -29.86 -5.13
C ARG A 171 -7.56 -30.84 -4.22
N THR A 172 -6.25 -30.66 -4.00
CA THR A 172 -5.44 -31.55 -3.14
C THR A 172 -4.86 -30.87 -1.92
N THR A 173 -5.64 -29.99 -1.27
CA THR A 173 -5.36 -29.63 0.12
C THR A 173 -6.67 -29.40 0.85
N SER A 174 -7.38 -30.50 1.10
CA SER A 174 -8.30 -30.57 2.24
C SER A 174 -7.44 -30.63 3.50
N ILE A 175 -7.61 -29.66 4.39
CA ILE A 175 -7.25 -29.78 5.81
C ILE A 175 -8.35 -30.58 6.49
#